data_AF-A0A7S4LB87-F1
#
_entry.id   AF-A0A7S4LB87-F1
#
_cell.length_a   1.000
_cell.length_b   1.000
_cell.length_c   1.000
_cell.angle_alpha   90.00
_cell.angle_beta   90.00
_cell.angle_gamma   90.00
#
_symmetry.space_group_name_H-M   'P 1'
#
loop_
_entity.id
_entity.type
_entity.pdbx_description
1 polymer ?
#
loop_
_entity_poly.entity_id
_entity_poly.type
_entity_poly.pdbx_seq_one_letter_code
_entity_poly.pdbx_strand_id
1 'polypeptide(L)'
;HTKALTGCCWSSAGRHIASSSYDGTIKIWDAVTGRNVQTLGGHTSHILGVTFSHNGQKLMSRSATAEVAVYDWATATGLCHFQAHVRVSSCTFSPDGAHMLSAGDLGVKLWTLEPRVSLVQVYNAGDFACWARFMAEGRRIVAIHGRYSGAGPDGAAQPAAASQTTF
;
A
#
# COMPACT_ATOMS: atom_id res chain seq x y z
N HIS A 1 9.11 18.21 -2.26
CA HIS A 1 7.76 18.12 -1.64
C HIS A 1 7.49 19.40 -0.87
N THR A 2 6.23 19.77 -0.68
CA THR A 2 5.83 20.99 0.03
C THR A 2 5.33 20.72 1.46
N LYS A 3 5.15 19.44 1.82
CA LYS A 3 4.85 18.96 3.18
C LYS A 3 5.75 17.77 3.54
N ALA A 4 5.60 17.27 4.76
CA ALA A 4 6.38 16.14 5.29
C ALA A 4 6.27 14.89 4.42
N LEU A 5 7.40 14.20 4.28
CA LEU A 5 7.48 12.90 3.62
C LEU A 5 6.89 11.83 4.52
N THR A 6 6.19 10.88 3.92
CA THR A 6 5.52 9.79 4.64
C THR A 6 6.11 8.42 4.33
N GLY A 7 6.83 8.31 3.23
CA GLY A 7 7.44 7.05 2.82
C GLY A 7 8.36 7.26 1.63
N CYS A 8 9.26 6.29 1.47
CA CYS A 8 10.12 6.19 0.30
C CYS A 8 10.40 4.72 -0.02
N CYS A 9 10.65 4.43 -1.30
CA CYS A 9 11.03 3.10 -1.74
C CYS A 9 11.95 3.15 -2.94
N TRP A 10 12.81 2.15 -3.07
CA TRP A 10 13.67 1.95 -4.24
C TRP A 10 12.95 1.16 -5.31
N SER A 11 13.22 1.47 -6.58
CA SER A 11 12.91 0.55 -7.67
C SER A 11 13.84 -0.66 -7.61
N SER A 12 13.38 -1.81 -8.10
CA SER A 12 14.16 -3.06 -8.05
C SER A 12 15.49 -2.98 -8.81
N ALA A 13 15.56 -2.19 -9.88
CA ALA A 13 16.79 -1.92 -10.61
C ALA A 13 17.74 -0.95 -9.90
N GLY A 14 17.35 -0.36 -8.76
CA GLY A 14 18.17 0.58 -7.99
C GLY A 14 18.42 1.93 -8.69
N ARG A 15 17.73 2.20 -9.80
CA ARG A 15 17.92 3.44 -10.58
C ARG A 15 17.03 4.59 -10.09
N HIS A 16 15.89 4.26 -9.51
CA HIS A 16 14.88 5.24 -9.12
C HIS A 16 14.49 5.09 -7.66
N ILE A 17 14.15 6.22 -7.03
CA ILE A 17 13.53 6.30 -5.72
C ILE A 17 12.16 6.93 -5.89
N ALA A 18 11.13 6.39 -5.24
CA ALA A 18 9.85 7.06 -5.08
C ALA A 18 9.72 7.61 -3.66
N SER A 19 9.11 8.78 -3.53
CA SER A 19 8.75 9.38 -2.24
C SER A 19 7.30 9.81 -2.23
N SER A 20 6.62 9.57 -1.12
CA SER A 20 5.24 10.04 -0.87
C SER A 20 5.21 11.14 0.18
N SER A 21 4.18 11.99 0.15
CA SER A 21 4.08 13.16 1.01
C SER A 21 2.64 13.49 1.40
N TYR A 22 2.50 14.20 2.53
CA TYR A 22 1.25 14.85 2.93
C TYR A 22 0.79 15.95 1.98
N ASP A 23 1.60 16.36 1.01
CA ASP A 23 1.18 17.26 -0.08
C ASP A 23 0.30 16.58 -1.15
N GLY A 24 0.00 15.30 -0.99
CA GLY A 24 -0.87 14.55 -1.91
C GLY A 24 -0.16 14.09 -3.18
N THR A 25 1.17 14.22 -3.25
CA THR A 25 1.95 13.84 -4.44
C THR A 25 2.96 12.73 -4.15
N ILE A 26 3.26 11.97 -5.19
CA ILE A 26 4.39 11.04 -5.25
C ILE A 26 5.42 11.65 -6.19
N LYS A 27 6.69 11.64 -5.80
CA LYS A 27 7.80 12.07 -6.65
C LYS A 27 8.73 10.91 -6.93
N ILE A 28 9.15 10.80 -8.19
CA ILE A 28 10.15 9.85 -8.64
C ILE A 28 11.45 10.58 -8.91
N TRP A 29 12.54 10.01 -8.42
CA TRP A 29 13.87 10.59 -8.47
C TRP A 29 14.80 9.64 -9.20
N ASP A 30 15.65 10.16 -10.09
CA ASP A 30 16.80 9.39 -10.57
C ASP A 30 17.90 9.44 -9.50
N ALA A 31 18.29 8.27 -9.02
CA ALA A 31 19.20 8.15 -7.88
C ALA A 31 20.64 8.60 -8.20
N VAL A 32 21.03 8.62 -9.48
CA VAL A 32 22.38 8.99 -9.92
C VAL A 32 22.52 10.50 -10.02
N THR A 33 21.51 11.16 -10.58
CA THR A 33 21.52 12.61 -10.86
C THR A 33 20.87 13.42 -9.75
N GLY A 34 20.10 12.78 -8.86
CA GLY A 34 19.30 13.44 -7.82
C GLY A 34 18.12 14.25 -8.37
N ARG A 35 17.84 14.17 -9.68
CA ARG A 35 16.79 14.95 -10.33
C ARG A 35 15.43 14.30 -10.12
N ASN A 36 14.41 15.13 -9.90
CA ASN A 36 13.02 14.69 -9.97
C ASN A 36 12.67 14.42 -11.44
N VAL A 37 12.40 13.15 -11.77
CA VAL A 37 12.03 12.74 -13.13
C VAL A 37 10.53 12.78 -13.35
N GLN A 38 9.73 12.66 -12.29
CA GLN A 38 8.28 12.63 -12.40
C GLN A 38 7.59 13.03 -11.10
N THR A 39 6.40 13.61 -11.24
CA THR A 39 5.48 13.86 -10.12
C THR A 39 4.12 13.28 -10.47
N LEU A 40 3.63 12.35 -9.66
CA LEU A 40 2.31 11.75 -9.78
C LEU A 40 1.37 12.39 -8.76
N GLY A 41 0.27 12.96 -9.26
CA GLY A 41 -0.82 13.48 -8.44
C GLY A 41 -2.04 12.55 -8.46
N GLY A 42 -3.17 13.06 -8.01
CA GLY A 42 -4.47 12.38 -8.09
C GLY A 42 -5.02 11.86 -6.76
N HIS A 43 -4.22 11.86 -5.68
CA HIS A 43 -4.76 11.67 -4.33
C HIS A 43 -5.44 12.95 -3.86
N THR A 44 -6.67 12.83 -3.38
CA THR A 44 -7.43 13.96 -2.80
C THR A 44 -7.00 14.27 -1.36
N SER A 45 -6.19 13.39 -0.76
CA SER A 45 -5.72 13.47 0.62
C SER A 45 -4.25 13.07 0.75
N HIS A 46 -3.78 13.04 2.00
CA HIS A 46 -2.41 12.76 2.40
C HIS A 46 -2.00 11.34 2.01
N ILE A 47 -0.91 11.21 1.25
CA ILE A 47 -0.37 9.90 0.92
C ILE A 47 0.41 9.37 2.12
N LEU A 48 0.09 8.17 2.59
CA LEU A 48 0.68 7.55 3.78
C LEU A 48 1.76 6.52 3.45
N GLY A 49 1.92 6.17 2.18
CA GLY A 49 3.01 5.29 1.76
C GLY A 49 3.02 5.07 0.25
N VAL A 50 4.17 4.61 -0.23
CA VAL A 50 4.42 4.27 -1.63
C VAL A 50 5.30 3.03 -1.72
N THR A 51 5.06 2.18 -2.72
CA THR A 51 5.87 0.99 -3.00
C THR A 51 5.97 0.75 -4.50
N PHE A 52 7.14 0.31 -4.98
CA PHE A 52 7.31 -0.23 -6.32
C PHE A 52 6.85 -1.68 -6.37
N SER A 53 6.42 -2.12 -7.54
CA SER A 53 6.33 -3.54 -7.88
C SER A 53 7.73 -4.14 -8.05
N HIS A 54 7.86 -5.45 -7.87
CA HIS A 54 9.15 -6.14 -7.99
C HIS A 54 9.77 -6.01 -9.39
N ASN A 55 8.97 -5.97 -10.45
CA ASN A 55 9.44 -5.72 -11.81
C ASN A 55 9.78 -4.24 -12.09
N GLY A 56 9.55 -3.33 -11.12
CA GLY A 56 9.87 -1.91 -11.23
C GLY A 56 8.96 -1.10 -12.17
N GLN A 57 7.92 -1.71 -12.74
CA GLN A 57 7.06 -1.06 -13.73
C GLN A 57 5.86 -0.34 -13.11
N LYS A 58 5.32 -0.86 -12.01
CA LYS A 58 4.13 -0.33 -11.34
C LYS A 58 4.51 0.33 -10.01
N LEU A 59 3.76 1.36 -9.65
CA LEU A 59 3.80 1.99 -8.34
C LEU A 59 2.45 1.84 -7.67
N MET A 60 2.47 1.67 -6.36
CA MET A 60 1.28 1.64 -5.54
C MET A 60 1.43 2.63 -4.40
N SER A 61 0.32 3.26 -4.06
CA SER A 61 0.25 4.20 -2.95
C SER A 61 -1.06 4.07 -2.22
N ARG A 62 -1.04 4.42 -0.94
CA ARG A 62 -2.23 4.47 -0.09
C ARG A 62 -2.37 5.85 0.53
N SER A 63 -3.61 6.30 0.63
CA SER A 63 -3.96 7.57 1.23
C SER A 63 -4.40 7.42 2.68
N ALA A 64 -4.55 8.54 3.38
CA ALA A 64 -5.29 8.62 4.64
C ALA A 64 -6.80 8.43 4.42
N THR A 65 -7.29 8.72 3.22
CA THR A 65 -8.59 8.27 2.73
C THR A 65 -8.51 6.78 2.39
N ALA A 66 -9.67 6.11 2.33
CA ALA A 66 -9.89 4.72 1.91
C ALA A 66 -9.18 4.26 0.62
N GLU A 67 -8.49 5.17 -0.06
CA GLU A 67 -8.03 5.09 -1.43
C GLU A 67 -6.67 4.41 -1.54
N VAL A 68 -6.60 3.50 -2.50
CA VAL A 68 -5.37 2.95 -3.05
C VAL A 68 -5.29 3.37 -4.51
N ALA A 69 -4.10 3.82 -4.92
CA ALA A 69 -3.83 4.14 -6.31
C ALA A 69 -2.68 3.27 -6.83
N VAL A 70 -2.86 2.77 -8.05
CA VAL A 70 -1.85 2.02 -8.80
C VAL A 70 -1.53 2.79 -10.07
N TYR A 71 -0.24 2.96 -10.34
CA TYR A 71 0.27 3.71 -11.48
C TYR A 71 1.17 2.81 -12.32
N ASP A 72 1.10 2.95 -13.63
CA ASP A 72 2.23 2.64 -14.50
C ASP A 72 3.05 3.92 -14.58
N TRP A 73 4.16 3.95 -13.84
CA TRP A 73 4.90 5.19 -13.69
C TRP A 73 5.68 5.53 -14.96
N ALA A 74 6.08 4.54 -15.77
CA ALA A 74 6.82 4.78 -17.01
C ALA A 74 5.99 5.54 -18.05
N THR A 75 4.68 5.28 -18.11
CA THR A 75 3.74 5.96 -19.00
C THR A 75 3.09 7.20 -18.37
N ALA A 76 3.38 7.47 -17.09
CA ALA A 76 2.71 8.48 -16.28
C ALA A 76 1.18 8.35 -16.24
N THR A 77 0.65 7.15 -16.48
CA THR A 77 -0.78 6.90 -16.45
C THR A 77 -1.17 6.28 -15.11
N GLY A 78 -2.19 6.85 -14.46
CA GLY A 78 -2.85 6.22 -13.33
C GLY A 78 -3.64 5.02 -13.86
N LEU A 79 -3.22 3.80 -13.50
CA LEU A 79 -3.93 2.58 -13.89
C LEU A 79 -5.30 2.53 -13.22
N CYS A 80 -5.37 2.90 -11.94
CA CYS A 80 -6.63 2.99 -11.21
C CYS A 80 -6.50 3.74 -9.87
N HIS A 81 -7.63 4.29 -9.42
CA HIS A 81 -7.86 4.75 -8.06
C HIS A 81 -9.12 4.05 -7.54
N PHE A 82 -9.06 3.42 -6.37
CA PHE A 82 -10.20 2.70 -5.82
C PHE A 82 -10.17 2.67 -4.29
N GLN A 83 -11.35 2.50 -3.69
CA GLN A 83 -11.48 2.35 -2.25
C GLN A 83 -11.29 0.89 -1.85
N ALA A 84 -10.21 0.59 -1.14
CA ALA A 84 -9.90 -0.76 -0.71
C ALA A 84 -10.52 -1.08 0.66
N HIS A 85 -10.49 -0.12 1.57
CA HIS A 85 -10.85 -0.24 3.00
C HIS A 85 -11.38 1.10 3.49
N VAL A 86 -12.06 1.20 4.64
CA VAL A 86 -12.33 2.53 5.20
C VAL A 86 -11.01 3.18 5.63
N ARG A 87 -10.08 2.36 6.14
CA ARG A 87 -8.72 2.77 6.48
C ARG A 87 -7.70 1.75 6.01
N VAL A 88 -6.81 2.16 5.10
CA VAL A 88 -5.74 1.30 4.56
C VAL A 88 -4.49 1.42 5.44
N SER A 89 -4.13 0.35 6.13
CA SER A 89 -2.95 0.26 7.00
C SER A 89 -1.68 -0.11 6.25
N SER A 90 -1.78 -0.96 5.23
CA SER A 90 -0.64 -1.38 4.41
C SER A 90 -1.10 -1.88 3.05
N CYS A 91 -0.23 -1.81 2.06
CA CYS A 91 -0.47 -2.35 0.73
C CYS A 91 0.84 -2.82 0.09
N THR A 92 0.80 -3.93 -0.65
CA THR A 92 2.00 -4.49 -1.29
C THR A 92 1.67 -5.29 -2.54
N PHE A 93 2.62 -5.43 -3.45
CA PHE A 93 2.50 -6.26 -4.65
C PHE A 93 2.90 -7.72 -4.37
N SER A 94 2.35 -8.64 -5.16
CA SER A 94 2.90 -9.98 -5.28
C SER A 94 4.28 -9.94 -5.96
N PRO A 95 5.12 -10.97 -5.76
CA PRO A 95 6.43 -11.05 -6.41
C PRO A 95 6.36 -10.98 -7.95
N ASP A 96 5.31 -11.56 -8.55
CA ASP A 96 5.06 -11.53 -9.99
C ASP A 96 4.47 -10.18 -10.49
N GLY A 97 4.02 -9.31 -9.59
CA GLY A 97 3.38 -8.04 -9.92
C GLY A 97 1.97 -8.14 -10.52
N ALA A 98 1.39 -9.33 -10.60
CA ALA A 98 0.04 -9.55 -11.13
C ALA A 98 -1.05 -9.24 -10.10
N HIS A 99 -0.73 -9.39 -8.81
CA HIS A 99 -1.64 -9.22 -7.71
C HIS A 99 -1.15 -8.16 -6.72
N MET A 100 -2.06 -7.77 -5.83
CA MET A 100 -1.73 -6.95 -4.69
C MET A 100 -2.52 -7.31 -3.45
N LEU A 101 -1.96 -7.00 -2.28
CA LEU A 101 -2.64 -7.04 -1.00
C LEU A 101 -2.89 -5.63 -0.50
N SER A 102 -4.02 -5.44 0.16
CA SER A 102 -4.29 -4.29 1.01
C SER A 102 -4.79 -4.77 2.37
N ALA A 103 -4.18 -4.29 3.45
CA ALA A 103 -4.57 -4.57 4.83
C ALA A 103 -5.23 -3.33 5.45
N GLY A 104 -6.28 -3.52 6.23
CA GLY A 104 -7.04 -2.42 6.83
C GLY A 104 -8.02 -2.88 7.90
N ASP A 105 -9.07 -2.08 8.08
CA ASP A 105 -10.16 -2.30 9.03
C ASP A 105 -11.07 -3.50 8.72
N LEU A 106 -11.04 -3.99 7.47
CA LEU A 106 -11.87 -5.12 7.03
C LEU A 106 -11.02 -6.36 6.69
N GLY A 107 -9.90 -6.54 7.40
CA GLY A 107 -8.97 -7.63 7.20
C GLY A 107 -7.99 -7.37 6.06
N VAL A 108 -7.55 -8.45 5.42
CA VAL A 108 -6.63 -8.40 4.27
C VAL A 108 -7.38 -8.75 3.00
N LYS A 109 -7.28 -7.89 1.99
CA LYS A 109 -7.90 -8.08 0.67
C LYS A 109 -6.84 -8.36 -0.37
N LEU A 110 -7.05 -9.39 -1.18
CA LEU A 110 -6.26 -9.76 -2.35
C LEU A 110 -6.96 -9.28 -3.61
N TRP A 111 -6.21 -8.61 -4.48
CA TRP A 111 -6.71 -8.05 -5.73
C TRP A 111 -5.88 -8.58 -6.90
N THR A 112 -6.52 -8.77 -8.06
CA THR A 112 -5.82 -8.89 -9.35
C THR A 112 -5.75 -7.52 -10.00
N LEU A 113 -4.69 -7.24 -10.75
CA LEU A 113 -4.51 -5.97 -11.46
C LEU A 113 -4.89 -6.03 -12.93
N GLU A 114 -4.82 -7.22 -13.52
CA GLU A 114 -5.08 -7.46 -14.95
C GLU A 114 -6.30 -8.40 -15.11
N PRO A 115 -7.14 -8.20 -16.14
CA PRO A 115 -7.12 -7.08 -17.11
C PRO A 115 -7.64 -5.75 -16.50
N ARG A 116 -8.22 -5.80 -15.31
CA ARG A 116 -8.66 -4.65 -14.50
C ARG A 116 -8.51 -4.99 -13.03
N VAL A 117 -8.45 -3.95 -12.20
CA VAL A 117 -8.39 -4.15 -10.75
C VAL A 117 -9.72 -4.73 -10.24
N SER A 118 -9.65 -5.92 -9.63
CA SER A 118 -10.80 -6.56 -9.02
C SER A 118 -10.43 -7.33 -7.75
N LEU A 119 -11.37 -7.36 -6.80
CA LEU A 119 -11.22 -8.09 -5.55
C LEU A 119 -11.33 -9.60 -5.83
N VAL A 120 -10.33 -10.36 -5.39
CA VAL A 120 -10.27 -11.81 -5.55
C VAL A 120 -10.71 -12.51 -4.28
N GLN A 121 -10.16 -12.09 -3.13
CA GLN A 121 -10.39 -12.77 -1.86
C GLN A 121 -10.20 -11.83 -0.67
N VAL A 122 -10.89 -12.14 0.43
CA VAL A 122 -10.73 -11.47 1.73
C VAL A 122 -10.31 -12.51 2.77
N TYR A 123 -9.29 -12.17 3.57
CA TYR A 123 -8.75 -12.99 4.64
C TYR A 123 -9.02 -12.31 5.98
N ASN A 124 -9.53 -13.08 6.96
CA ASN A 124 -9.94 -12.59 8.29
C ASN A 124 -10.86 -11.36 8.21
N ALA A 125 -11.98 -11.51 7.51
CA ALA A 125 -12.97 -10.44 7.37
C ALA A 125 -13.48 -9.98 8.74
N GLY A 126 -13.54 -8.66 8.94
CA GLY A 126 -14.00 -8.03 10.19
C GLY A 126 -12.94 -7.86 11.28
N ASP A 127 -11.71 -8.34 11.06
CA ASP A 127 -10.59 -8.09 11.97
C ASP A 127 -9.64 -7.02 11.40
N PHE A 128 -9.01 -6.23 12.28
CA PHE A 128 -8.09 -5.19 11.85
C PHE A 128 -6.71 -5.78 11.53
N ALA A 129 -6.29 -5.66 10.27
CA ALA A 129 -4.96 -6.04 9.84
C ALA A 129 -4.08 -4.79 9.75
N CYS A 130 -3.02 -4.73 10.56
CA CYS A 130 -2.08 -3.62 10.53
C CYS A 130 -1.05 -3.77 9.40
N TRP A 131 -0.76 -5.00 8.99
CA TRP A 131 0.23 -5.30 7.96
C TRP A 131 -0.07 -6.62 7.25
N ALA A 132 0.24 -6.71 5.97
CA ALA A 132 0.21 -7.97 5.23
C ALA A 132 1.27 -7.97 4.12
N ARG A 133 1.81 -9.16 3.81
CA ARG A 133 2.68 -9.35 2.65
C ARG A 133 2.57 -10.74 2.03
N PHE A 134 2.96 -10.84 0.77
CA PHE A 134 3.25 -12.12 0.14
C PHE A 134 4.55 -12.70 0.69
N MET A 135 4.60 -14.03 0.78
CA MET A 135 5.86 -14.76 0.95
C MET A 135 6.62 -14.80 -0.38
N ALA A 136 7.94 -15.06 -0.33
CA ALA A 136 8.82 -15.02 -1.51
C ALA A 136 8.38 -16.01 -2.62
N GLU A 137 7.77 -17.13 -2.25
CA GLU A 137 7.19 -18.12 -3.17
C GLU A 137 5.91 -17.63 -3.88
N GLY A 138 5.32 -16.51 -3.46
CA GLY A 138 4.16 -15.88 -4.08
C GLY A 138 2.80 -16.56 -3.81
N ARG A 139 2.78 -17.77 -3.25
CA ARG A 139 1.54 -18.56 -3.04
C ARG A 139 0.86 -18.34 -1.70
N ARG A 140 1.63 -17.99 -0.67
CA ARG A 140 1.14 -17.79 0.69
C ARG A 140 1.32 -16.34 1.11
N ILE A 141 0.48 -15.92 2.05
CA ILE A 141 0.51 -14.57 2.61
C ILE A 141 0.68 -14.63 4.12
N VAL A 142 1.35 -13.63 4.67
CA VAL A 142 1.47 -13.42 6.11
C VAL A 142 0.82 -12.10 6.46
N ALA A 143 -0.05 -12.12 7.45
CA ALA A 143 -0.74 -10.95 7.97
C ALA A 143 -0.48 -10.80 9.47
N ILE A 144 -0.32 -9.55 9.90
CA ILE A 144 -0.27 -9.18 11.32
C ILE A 144 -1.57 -8.46 11.64
N HIS A 145 -2.24 -8.99 12.65
CA HIS A 145 -3.51 -8.52 13.14
C HIS A 145 -3.28 -7.78 14.45
N GLY A 146 -3.88 -6.60 14.56
CA GLY A 146 -3.98 -5.89 15.82
C GLY A 146 -5.42 -5.93 16.26
N ARG A 147 -5.71 -6.37 17.48
CA ARG A 147 -7.07 -6.18 18.00
C ARG A 147 -7.23 -4.70 18.32
N TYR A 148 -8.02 -4.00 17.50
CA TYR A 148 -8.62 -2.75 17.95
C TYR A 148 -9.65 -3.15 19.01
N SER A 149 -9.26 -3.16 20.29
CA SER A 149 -10.26 -3.18 21.35
C SER A 149 -11.02 -1.87 21.21
N GLY A 150 -12.24 -1.92 20.70
CA GLY A 150 -13.20 -0.84 20.93
C GLY A 150 -13.14 -0.51 22.42
N ALA A 151 -13.08 0.78 22.75
CA ALA A 151 -12.97 1.22 24.13
C ALA A 151 -13.95 0.42 25.00
N GLY A 152 -13.43 -0.31 25.99
CA GLY A 152 -14.26 -0.83 27.05
C GLY A 152 -14.99 0.33 27.76
N PRO A 153 -16.02 0.05 28.56
CA PRO A 153 -16.78 1.08 29.27
C PRO A 153 -15.91 2.07 30.08
N ASP A 154 -14.64 1.72 30.37
CA ASP A 154 -13.71 2.52 31.16
C ASP A 154 -12.64 3.28 30.34
N GLY A 155 -12.74 3.29 29.00
CA GLY A 155 -11.90 4.13 28.14
C GLY A 155 -10.41 3.75 28.03
N ALA A 156 -9.95 2.72 28.75
CA ALA A 156 -8.58 2.23 28.67
C ALA A 156 -8.43 1.18 27.55
N ALA A 157 -7.73 1.54 26.46
CA ALA A 157 -7.27 0.56 25.47
C ALA A 157 -6.10 -0.23 26.05
N GLN A 158 -6.28 -1.52 26.30
CA GLN A 158 -5.22 -2.41 26.74
C GLN A 158 -4.53 -3.00 25.50
N PRO A 159 -3.20 -2.91 25.34
CA PRO A 159 -2.53 -3.44 24.17
C PRO A 159 -2.64 -4.97 24.19
N ALA A 160 -3.52 -5.51 23.34
CA ALA A 160 -3.56 -6.93 23.06
C ALA A 160 -2.39 -7.28 22.12
N ALA A 161 -1.74 -8.42 22.38
CA ALA A 161 -0.61 -8.89 21.58
C ALA A 161 -1.01 -9.02 20.10
N ALA A 162 -0.17 -8.50 19.22
CA ALA A 162 -0.34 -8.68 17.79
C ALA A 162 -0.28 -10.19 17.46
N SER A 163 -1.22 -10.68 16.64
CA SER A 163 -1.22 -12.08 16.20
C SER A 163 -0.83 -12.17 14.73
N GLN A 164 0.07 -13.10 14.41
CA GLN A 164 0.47 -13.39 13.04
C GLN A 164 -0.34 -14.57 12.51
N THR A 165 -0.92 -14.41 11.32
CA THR A 165 -1.62 -15.47 10.60
C THR A 165 -0.94 -15.71 9.26
N THR A 166 -0.79 -16.97 8.87
CA THR A 166 -0.31 -17.37 7.54
C THR A 166 -1.47 -18.07 6.83
N PHE A 167 -1.71 -17.70 5.58
CA PHE A 167 -2.69 -18.32 4.70
C PHE A 167 -1.99 -18.94 3.50
#